data_AF-E5BFI2-F1
#
_entry.id   AF-E5BFI2-F1
#
_cell.length_a   1.000
_cell.length_b   1.000
_cell.length_c   1.000
_cell.angle_alpha   90.00
_cell.angle_beta   90.00
_cell.angle_gamma   90.00
#
_symmetry.space_group_name_H-M   'P 1'
#
loop_
_entity.id
_entity.type
_entity.pdbx_description
1 polymer ?
#
loop_
_entity_poly.entity_id
_entity_poly.type
_entity_poly.pdbx_seq_one_letter_code
_entity_poly.pdbx_strand_id
1 'polypeptide(L)' 'MEKLDYGDYMDGEIVFNSKADEKACLQCWNEGIEIRVDEYGRVYNEGGIYIADIKIK' A
#
# COMPACT_ATOMS: atom_id res chain seq x y z
N MET A 1 -2.72 2.71 -12.02
CA MET A 1 -2.38 2.07 -10.73
C MET A 1 -1.13 1.26 -10.93
N GLU A 2 -0.13 1.52 -10.09
CA GLU A 2 1.17 0.84 -10.10
C GLU A 2 1.23 -0.15 -8.95
N LYS A 3 2.09 -1.16 -9.06
CA LYS A 3 2.28 -2.13 -7.98
C LYS A 3 2.98 -1.42 -6.82
N LEU A 4 2.51 -1.67 -5.60
CA LEU A 4 3.13 -1.15 -4.39
C LEU A 4 3.87 -2.28 -3.69
N ASP A 5 5.19 -2.21 -3.65
CA ASP A 5 6.03 -3.26 -3.09
C ASP A 5 6.48 -2.94 -1.66
N TYR A 6 6.68 -3.99 -0.86
CA TYR A 6 7.20 -3.84 0.51
C TYR A 6 8.58 -3.15 0.53
N GLY A 7 9.36 -3.27 -0.56
CA GLY A 7 10.63 -2.58 -0.73
C GLY A 7 10.47 -1.05 -0.69
N ASP A 8 9.48 -0.50 -1.40
CA ASP A 8 9.23 0.95 -1.46
C ASP A 8 8.93 1.53 -0.06
N TYR A 9 8.26 0.72 0.78
CA TYR A 9 8.03 1.07 2.18
C TYR A 9 9.32 1.07 3.01
N MET A 10 10.16 0.05 2.85
CA MET A 10 11.42 -0.08 3.59
C MET A 10 12.46 0.96 3.18
N ASP A 11 12.46 1.36 1.91
CA ASP A 11 13.30 2.43 1.36
C ASP A 11 12.78 3.83 1.75
N GLY A 12 11.54 3.90 2.28
CA GLY A 12 10.92 5.13 2.77
C GLY A 12 10.41 6.06 1.67
N GLU A 13 10.21 5.54 0.46
CA GLU A 13 9.59 6.21 -0.69
C GLU A 13 8.09 6.44 -0.46
N ILE A 14 7.47 5.59 0.37
CA ILE A 14 6.08 5.73 0.78
C ILE A 14 5.94 5.90 2.30
N VAL A 15 4.93 6.66 2.71
CA VAL A 15 4.58 6.85 4.12
C VAL A 15 3.09 6.64 4.31
N PHE A 16 2.70 5.78 5.24
CA PHE A 16 1.30 5.55 5.56
C PHE A 16 0.69 6.73 6.32
N ASN A 17 -0.56 7.07 6.00
CA ASN A 17 -1.27 8.15 6.68
C ASN A 17 -1.63 7.80 8.14
N SER A 18 -1.84 6.52 8.42
CA SER A 18 -2.13 6.03 9.77
C SER A 18 -1.52 4.64 10.03
N LYS A 19 -1.50 4.25 11.30
CA LYS A 19 -1.13 2.88 11.70
C LYS A 19 -2.10 1.81 11.20
N ALA A 20 -3.35 2.18 10.92
CA ALA A 20 -4.33 1.26 10.35
C ALA A 20 -3.99 0.96 8.88
N ASP A 21 -3.64 1.99 8.11
CA ASP A 21 -3.21 1.88 6.71
C ASP A 21 -1.96 1.01 6.59
N GLU A 22 -0.95 1.29 7.43
CA GLU A 22 0.28 0.49 7.49
C GLU A 22 -0.03 -0.98 7.77
N LYS A 23 -0.87 -1.26 8.76
CA LYS A 23 -1.23 -2.63 9.12
C LYS A 23 -1.98 -3.35 8.00
N ALA A 24 -2.88 -2.66 7.28
CA ALA A 24 -3.63 -3.25 6.19
C ALA A 24 -2.72 -3.69 5.04
N CYS A 25 -1.76 -2.84 4.65
CA CYS A 25 -0.78 -3.18 3.62
C CYS A 25 0.20 -4.28 4.07
N LEU A 26 0.69 -4.21 5.31
CA LEU A 26 1.54 -5.27 5.90
C LEU A 26 0.85 -6.63 5.92
N GLN A 27 -0.45 -6.67 6.24
CA GLN A 27 -1.22 -7.90 6.21
C GLN A 27 -1.31 -8.45 4.78
N CYS A 28 -1.62 -7.62 3.78
CA CYS A 28 -1.70 -8.05 2.39
C CYS A 28 -0.36 -8.64 1.91
N TRP A 29 0.76 -7.96 2.16
CA TRP A 29 2.08 -8.47 1.79
C TRP A 29 2.43 -9.79 2.50
N ASN A 30 2.10 -9.93 3.79
CA ASN A 30 2.31 -11.19 4.53
C ASN A 30 1.47 -12.34 3.97
N GLU A 31 0.27 -12.06 3.48
CA GLU A 31 -0.62 -13.02 2.84
C GLU A 31 -0.29 -13.27 1.36
N GLY A 32 0.71 -12.57 0.81
CA GLY A 32 1.10 -12.67 -0.60
C GLY A 32 0.11 -12.01 -1.56
N ILE A 33 -0.78 -11.15 -1.05
CA ILE A 33 -1.77 -10.42 -1.84
C ILE A 33 -1.07 -9.24 -2.52
N GLU A 34 -1.20 -9.16 -3.84
CA GLU A 34 -0.74 -8.00 -4.60
C GLU A 34 -1.58 -6.78 -4.23
N ILE A 35 -0.91 -5.66 -3.95
CA ILE A 35 -1.55 -4.37 -3.75
C ILE A 35 -1.03 -3.37 -4.78
N ARG A 36 -1.91 -2.47 -5.20
CA ARG A 36 -1.63 -1.44 -6.20
C ARG A 36 -2.02 -0.08 -5.68
N VAL A 37 -1.30 0.95 -6.08
CA VAL A 37 -1.56 2.33 -5.69
C VAL A 37 -1.91 3.19 -6.91
N ASP A 38 -2.83 4.13 -6.75
CA ASP A 38 -3.12 5.14 -7.77
C ASP A 38 -2.27 6.41 -7.62
N GLU A 39 -2.39 7.35 -8.55
CA GLU A 39 -1.66 8.63 -8.53
C GLU A 39 -2.00 9.52 -7.32
N TYR A 40 -3.08 9.21 -6.59
CA TYR A 40 -3.52 9.94 -5.40
C TYR A 40 -3.06 9.26 -4.10
N GLY A 41 -2.28 8.18 -4.18
CA GLY A 41 -1.82 7.43 -3.02
C GLY A 41 -2.86 6.49 -2.43
N ARG A 42 -3.94 6.16 -3.15
CA ARG A 42 -4.96 5.21 -2.68
C ARG A 42 -4.54 3.80 -3.04
N VAL A 43 -4.52 2.92 -2.04
CA VAL A 43 -4.06 1.54 -2.17
C VAL A 43 -5.25 0.60 -2.28
N TYR A 44 -5.16 -0.31 -3.24
CA TYR A 44 -6.16 -1.32 -3.57
C TYR A 44 -5.52 -2.71 -3.52
N ASN A 45 -6.27 -3.71 -3.05
CA ASN A 45 -5.83 -5.11 -3.13
C ASN A 45 -6.07 -5.71 -4.54
N GLU A 46 -5.71 -6.99 -4.73
CA GLU A 46 -5.88 -7.70 -6.01
C GLU A 46 -7.34 -7.74 -6.52
N GLY A 47 -8.31 -7.65 -5.60
CA GLY A 47 -9.73 -7.57 -5.92
C GLY A 47 -10.23 -6.17 -6.29
N GLY A 48 -9.34 -5.17 -6.32
CA GLY A 48 -9.69 -3.77 -6.56
C GLY A 48 -10.41 -3.10 -5.38
N ILE A 49 -10.34 -3.69 -4.18
CA ILE A 49 -10.95 -3.13 -2.96
C ILE A 49 -9.96 -2.14 -2.35
N TYR A 50 -10.45 -0.94 -2.05
CA TYR A 50 -9.69 0.07 -1.31
C TYR A 50 -9.35 -0.41 0.11
N ILE A 51 -8.09 -0.30 0.51
CA ILE A 51 -7.62 -0.79 1.82
C ILE A 51 -6.84 0.23 2.67
N ALA A 52 -6.23 1.25 2.05
CA ALA A 52 -5.33 2.17 2.73
C ALA A 52 -5.06 3.44 1.90
N ASP A 53 -4.65 4.51 2.58
CA ASP A 53 -4.05 5.69 1.96
C ASP A 53 -2.57 5.83 2.34
N ILE A 54 -1.74 6.17 1.35
CA ILE A 54 -0.32 6.51 1.51
C ILE A 54 -0.02 7.93 1.00
N LYS A 55 1.14 8.45 1.41
CA LYS A 55 1.80 9.60 0.79
C LYS A 55 2.98 9.07 -0.02
N ILE A 56 2.94 9.38 -1.31
CA ILE A 56 4.05 9.18 -2.23
C ILE A 56 4.94 10.42 -2.11
N LYS A 57 6.26 10.23 -1.97
CA LYS A 57 7.22 11.34 -1.88
C LYS A 57 7.60 11.92 -3.24
#